data_AF-A0A0G4MCS1-F1
#
_entry.id   AF-A0A0G4MCS1-F1
#
_cell.length_a   1.000
_cell.length_b   1.000
_cell.length_c   1.000
_cell.angle_alpha   90.00
_cell.angle_beta   90.00
_cell.angle_gamma   90.00
#
_symmetry.space_group_name_H-M   'P 1'
#
loop_
_entity.id
_entity.type
_entity.pdbx_description
1 polymer ?
#
loop_
_entity_poly.entity_id
_entity_poly.type
_entity_poly.pdbx_seq_one_letter_code
_entity_poly.pdbx_strand_id
1 'polypeptide(L)'
;MHNRYPQKINIARASGNIWGSELMSYMSAGKPFFHNPEPVPFRLTPNLQTLMGPLAMEGIFSCSLMAIARCLLEGEHELENALTLFVRDEMIFWFTSSHRAVQMTEHQLRESVQVNSDSIVKRATSLAQSPASNLPANQTVIDLIAKAVNPMNLAQCDALWMPYL
;
A
#
# COMPACT_ATOMS: atom_id res chain seq x y z
N MET A 1 1.43 -2.79 -4.33
CA MET A 1 0.52 -3.54 -5.22
C MET A 1 -0.05 -2.60 -6.26
N HIS A 2 0.15 -2.91 -7.53
CA HIS A 2 -0.44 -2.19 -8.67
C HIS A 2 -1.46 -3.07 -9.40
N ASN A 3 -2.38 -2.47 -10.14
CA ASN A 3 -3.44 -3.14 -10.89
C ASN A 3 -4.36 -3.94 -9.97
N ARG A 4 -4.93 -3.25 -8.98
CA ARG A 4 -5.87 -3.81 -8.00
C ARG A 4 -7.25 -4.05 -8.62
N TYR A 5 -7.31 -4.90 -9.62
CA TYR A 5 -8.53 -5.23 -10.35
C TYR A 5 -9.46 -6.12 -9.51
N PRO A 6 -10.80 -6.02 -9.70
CA PRO A 6 -11.74 -6.76 -8.87
C PRO A 6 -11.55 -8.29 -8.96
N GLN A 7 -11.21 -8.83 -10.13
CA GLN A 7 -10.95 -10.27 -10.31
C GLN A 7 -9.73 -10.80 -9.54
N LYS A 8 -8.87 -9.90 -9.03
CA LYS A 8 -7.73 -10.27 -8.19
C LYS A 8 -8.07 -10.30 -6.71
N ILE A 9 -9.28 -9.91 -6.30
CA ILE A 9 -9.72 -9.90 -4.91
C ILE A 9 -10.74 -11.02 -4.72
N ASN A 10 -10.39 -11.97 -3.87
CA ASN A 10 -11.23 -13.12 -3.56
C ASN A 10 -11.83 -12.96 -2.17
N ILE A 11 -13.09 -13.32 -2.01
CA ILE A 11 -13.82 -13.27 -0.72
C ILE A 11 -14.44 -14.64 -0.44
N ALA A 12 -14.04 -15.28 0.65
CA ALA A 12 -14.64 -16.53 1.09
C ALA A 12 -16.05 -16.29 1.62
N ARG A 13 -17.06 -16.88 1.00
CA ARG A 13 -18.47 -16.69 1.40
C ARG A 13 -18.81 -17.23 2.78
N ALA A 14 -18.11 -18.26 3.24
CA ALA A 14 -18.37 -18.90 4.53
C ALA A 14 -17.77 -18.13 5.72
N SER A 15 -16.61 -17.49 5.53
CA SER A 15 -15.86 -16.84 6.62
C SER A 15 -15.72 -15.33 6.47
N GLY A 16 -15.94 -14.78 5.27
CA GLY A 16 -15.63 -13.38 4.95
C GLY A 16 -14.14 -13.09 4.74
N ASN A 17 -13.27 -14.10 4.74
CA ASN A 17 -11.83 -13.90 4.53
C ASN A 17 -11.57 -13.32 3.13
N ILE A 18 -10.68 -12.33 3.05
CA ILE A 18 -10.33 -11.64 1.81
C ILE A 18 -8.85 -11.90 1.50
N TRP A 19 -8.53 -12.25 0.26
CA TRP A 19 -7.14 -12.34 -0.20
C TRP A 19 -6.97 -11.87 -1.64
N GLY A 20 -5.78 -11.37 -1.93
CA GLY A 20 -5.37 -10.92 -3.26
C GLY A 20 -4.62 -11.99 -4.04
N SER A 21 -4.85 -12.05 -5.35
CA SER A 21 -3.98 -12.75 -6.31
C SER A 21 -3.05 -11.74 -6.99
N GLU A 22 -1.85 -12.18 -7.41
CA GLU A 22 -0.87 -11.36 -8.13
C GLU A 22 -0.41 -10.08 -7.38
N LEU A 23 0.15 -10.28 -6.18
CA LEU A 23 0.73 -9.22 -5.37
C LEU A 23 2.06 -8.74 -5.97
N MET A 24 2.00 -7.89 -7.00
CA MET A 24 3.19 -7.31 -7.61
C MET A 24 3.45 -5.88 -7.11
N SER A 25 4.71 -5.60 -6.76
CA SER A 25 5.22 -4.25 -6.55
C SER A 25 5.13 -3.43 -7.84
N TYR A 26 5.15 -2.10 -7.72
CA TYR A 26 5.35 -1.23 -8.87
C TYR A 26 6.52 -0.29 -8.65
N MET A 27 7.40 -0.26 -9.64
CA MET A 27 8.55 0.62 -9.73
C MET A 27 8.57 1.18 -11.15
N SER A 28 8.85 2.47 -11.28
CA SER A 28 8.90 3.11 -12.60
C SER A 28 10.09 2.56 -13.39
N ALA A 29 9.97 2.47 -14.71
CA ALA A 29 11.10 2.12 -15.59
C ALA A 29 12.26 3.14 -15.49
N GLY A 30 11.98 4.38 -15.07
CA GLY A 30 12.99 5.43 -14.94
C GLY A 30 13.85 5.32 -13.68
N LYS A 31 13.27 4.87 -12.56
CA LYS A 31 13.89 4.92 -11.23
C LYS A 31 13.49 3.70 -10.38
N PRO A 32 14.45 3.04 -9.69
CA PRO A 32 14.18 1.92 -8.80
C PRO A 32 13.55 2.38 -7.47
N PHE A 33 12.33 2.92 -7.53
CA PHE A 33 11.62 3.44 -6.38
C PHE A 33 10.17 2.98 -6.36
N PHE A 34 9.75 2.42 -5.22
CA PHE A 34 8.37 2.00 -5.01
C PHE A 34 7.43 3.20 -4.93
N HIS A 35 6.48 3.23 -5.84
CA HIS A 35 5.42 4.22 -5.83
C HIS A 35 4.11 3.62 -6.33
N ASN A 36 3.01 4.27 -5.94
CA ASN A 36 1.69 3.91 -6.42
C ASN A 36 1.37 4.81 -7.62
N PRO A 37 1.14 4.27 -8.83
CA PRO A 37 0.74 5.06 -9.98
C PRO A 37 -0.77 5.31 -10.02
N GLU A 38 -1.56 4.62 -9.19
CA GLU A 38 -3.01 4.76 -9.16
C GLU A 38 -3.42 6.08 -8.48
N PRO A 39 -4.48 6.76 -8.96
CA PRO A 39 -4.95 8.04 -8.40
C PRO A 39 -5.53 7.89 -6.98
N VAL A 40 -5.88 6.66 -6.60
CA VAL A 40 -6.37 6.32 -5.26
C VAL A 40 -5.29 5.56 -4.46
N PRO A 41 -5.17 5.79 -3.13
CA PRO A 41 -4.17 5.11 -2.31
C PRO A 41 -4.47 3.62 -2.15
N PHE A 42 -5.76 3.23 -2.10
CA PHE A 42 -6.22 1.85 -2.09
C PHE A 42 -7.60 1.69 -2.72
N ARG A 43 -7.94 0.45 -3.07
CA ARG A 43 -9.23 0.12 -3.64
C ARG A 43 -10.29 0.13 -2.54
N LEU A 44 -11.11 1.17 -2.51
CA LEU A 44 -12.31 1.24 -1.68
C LEU A 44 -13.44 1.88 -2.51
N THR A 45 -14.09 1.05 -3.30
CA THR A 45 -15.08 1.45 -4.30
C THR A 45 -16.50 1.49 -3.71
N PRO A 46 -17.48 2.09 -4.41
CA PRO A 46 -18.83 2.25 -3.89
C PRO A 46 -19.50 0.95 -3.42
N ASN A 47 -19.30 -0.19 -4.09
CA ASN A 47 -19.92 -1.44 -3.63
C ASN A 47 -19.23 -2.00 -2.39
N LEU A 48 -17.90 -1.86 -2.27
CA LEU A 48 -17.18 -2.26 -1.05
C LEU A 48 -17.58 -1.38 0.15
N GLN A 49 -17.77 -0.08 -0.09
CA GLN A 49 -18.28 0.84 0.92
C GLN A 49 -19.69 0.46 1.37
N THR A 50 -20.58 0.15 0.40
CA THR A 50 -21.96 -0.27 0.67
C THR A 50 -22.00 -1.60 1.42
N LEU A 51 -21.13 -2.55 1.06
CA LEU A 51 -21.02 -3.86 1.71
C LEU A 51 -20.63 -3.74 3.19
N MET A 52 -19.67 -2.87 3.51
CA MET A 52 -19.24 -2.65 4.90
C MET A 52 -20.24 -1.79 5.69
N GLY A 53 -20.81 -0.78 5.05
CA GLY A 53 -21.60 0.25 5.71
C GLY A 53 -20.73 1.26 6.50
N PRO A 54 -21.31 2.41 6.89
CA PRO A 54 -20.57 3.52 7.48
C PRO A 54 -19.96 3.16 8.85
N LEU A 55 -20.70 2.43 9.68
CA LEU A 55 -20.25 2.06 11.02
C LEU A 55 -19.03 1.14 11.00
N ALA A 56 -19.02 0.11 10.13
CA ALA A 56 -17.88 -0.80 10.04
C ALA A 56 -16.67 -0.12 9.37
N MET A 57 -16.91 0.77 8.40
CA MET A 57 -15.82 1.51 7.73
C MET A 57 -15.07 2.42 8.72
N GLU A 58 -15.81 3.20 9.50
CA GLU A 58 -15.20 4.13 10.46
C GLU A 58 -14.73 3.41 11.74
N GLY A 59 -15.54 2.51 12.31
CA GLY A 59 -15.26 1.91 13.61
C GLY A 59 -14.35 0.68 13.58
N ILE A 60 -14.42 -0.13 12.52
CA ILE A 60 -13.68 -1.41 12.43
C ILE A 60 -12.53 -1.28 11.45
N PHE A 61 -12.81 -0.94 10.19
CA PHE A 61 -11.81 -0.93 9.13
C PHE A 61 -10.71 0.09 9.42
N SER A 62 -11.06 1.36 9.65
CA SER A 62 -10.06 2.41 9.87
C SER A 62 -9.20 2.16 11.13
N CYS A 63 -9.81 1.70 12.22
CA CYS A 63 -9.13 1.35 13.47
C CYS A 63 -8.21 0.14 13.30
N SER A 64 -8.64 -0.88 12.55
CA SER A 64 -7.84 -2.08 12.28
C SER A 64 -6.59 -1.75 11.46
N LEU A 65 -6.69 -0.86 10.47
CA LEU A 65 -5.52 -0.40 9.71
C LEU A 65 -4.48 0.27 10.61
N MET A 66 -4.92 1.13 11.52
CA MET A 66 -4.03 1.80 12.48
C MET A 66 -3.39 0.79 13.44
N ALA A 67 -4.18 -0.14 13.97
CA ALA A 67 -3.71 -1.17 14.89
C ALA A 67 -2.63 -2.05 14.24
N ILE A 68 -2.85 -2.50 12.99
CA ILE A 68 -1.87 -3.26 12.22
C ILE A 68 -0.58 -2.45 12.06
N ALA A 69 -0.68 -1.16 11.68
CA ALA A 69 0.50 -0.31 11.54
C ALA A 69 1.29 -0.16 12.85
N ARG A 70 0.60 -0.04 13.99
CA ARG A 70 1.24 0.02 15.32
C ARG A 70 1.93 -1.29 15.68
N CYS A 71 1.28 -2.43 15.47
CA CYS A 71 1.87 -3.74 15.75
C CYS A 71 3.12 -4.00 14.90
N LEU A 72 3.13 -3.57 13.63
CA LEU A 72 4.32 -3.68 12.77
C LEU A 72 5.49 -2.79 13.22
N LEU A 73 5.24 -1.78 14.05
CA LEU A 73 6.24 -0.81 14.53
C LEU A 73 6.55 -0.96 16.02
N GLU A 74 5.97 -1.95 16.69
CA GLU A 74 6.18 -2.19 18.12
C GLU A 74 7.60 -2.72 18.38
N GLY A 75 8.08 -3.60 17.52
CA GLY A 75 9.45 -4.10 17.54
C GLY A 75 10.44 -3.09 16.96
N GLU A 76 11.50 -2.79 17.71
CA GLU A 76 12.55 -1.87 17.24
C GLU A 76 13.25 -2.45 16.00
N HIS A 77 13.15 -1.75 14.87
CA HIS A 77 13.74 -2.13 13.58
C HIS A 77 13.29 -3.48 12.97
N GLU A 78 12.30 -4.18 13.54
CA GLU A 78 11.86 -5.49 13.01
C GLU A 78 11.32 -5.39 11.58
N LEU A 79 10.47 -4.39 11.33
CA LEU A 79 9.92 -4.14 10.00
C LEU A 79 11.03 -3.80 8.99
N GLU A 80 12.00 -2.97 9.37
CA GLU A 80 13.12 -2.57 8.51
C GLU A 80 14.02 -3.77 8.15
N ASN A 81 14.32 -4.61 9.15
CA ASN A 81 15.10 -5.84 8.96
C ASN A 81 14.39 -6.81 8.02
N ALA A 82 13.08 -7.00 8.18
CA ALA A 82 12.29 -7.83 7.28
C ALA A 82 12.28 -7.26 5.85
N LEU A 83 12.05 -5.95 5.71
CA LEU A 83 12.02 -5.27 4.41
C LEU A 83 13.35 -5.36 3.67
N THR A 84 14.48 -5.33 4.38
CA THR A 84 15.82 -5.38 3.76
C THR A 84 15.98 -6.56 2.80
N LEU A 85 15.44 -7.73 3.14
CA LEU A 85 15.50 -8.92 2.27
C LEU A 85 14.52 -8.82 1.09
N PHE A 86 13.24 -8.56 1.38
CA PHE A 86 12.20 -8.51 0.32
C PHE A 86 12.43 -7.37 -0.68
N VAL A 87 12.81 -6.18 -0.20
CA VAL A 87 13.10 -5.03 -1.05
C VAL A 87 14.33 -5.29 -1.90
N ARG A 88 15.36 -5.97 -1.37
CA ARG A 88 16.56 -6.33 -2.14
C ARG A 88 16.22 -7.23 -3.32
N ASP A 89 15.40 -8.26 -3.12
CA ASP A 89 15.00 -9.17 -4.19
C ASP A 89 14.25 -8.44 -5.30
N GLU A 90 13.32 -7.55 -4.94
CA GLU A 90 12.59 -6.70 -5.88
C GLU A 90 13.51 -5.72 -6.62
N MET A 91 14.49 -5.13 -5.93
CA MET A 91 15.50 -4.27 -6.60
C MET A 91 16.28 -5.09 -7.63
N ILE A 92 16.83 -6.25 -7.24
CA ILE A 92 17.59 -7.12 -8.15
C ILE A 92 16.74 -7.53 -9.35
N PHE A 93 15.48 -7.91 -9.13
CA PHE A 93 14.55 -8.22 -10.20
C PHE A 93 14.36 -7.04 -11.15
N TRP A 94 14.13 -5.83 -10.62
CA TRP A 94 13.97 -4.63 -11.44
C TRP A 94 15.21 -4.32 -12.28
N PHE A 95 16.41 -4.43 -11.69
CA PHE A 95 17.67 -4.16 -12.38
C PHE A 95 17.97 -5.18 -13.48
N THR A 96 17.72 -6.47 -13.22
CA THR A 96 17.95 -7.55 -14.20
C THR A 96 16.89 -7.54 -15.32
N SER A 97 15.63 -7.26 -14.98
CA SER A 97 14.52 -7.22 -15.95
C SER A 97 14.61 -6.00 -16.89
N SER A 98 15.14 -4.87 -16.42
CA SER A 98 15.19 -3.62 -17.19
C SER A 98 16.19 -3.62 -18.36
N HIS A 99 16.91 -4.73 -18.64
CA HIS A 99 17.93 -4.85 -19.70
C HIS A 99 18.93 -3.68 -19.73
N ARG A 100 19.11 -2.98 -18.61
CA ARG A 100 20.05 -1.87 -18.53
C ARG A 100 21.45 -2.49 -18.57
N ALA A 101 22.20 -2.19 -19.61
CA ALA A 101 23.59 -2.62 -19.82
C ALA A 101 24.57 -2.12 -18.74
N VAL A 102 24.09 -1.36 -17.76
CA VAL A 102 24.88 -0.86 -16.64
C VAL A 102 24.83 -1.89 -15.52
N GLN A 103 25.96 -2.55 -15.27
CA GLN A 103 26.14 -3.36 -14.07
C GLN A 103 25.96 -2.47 -12.84
N MET A 104 24.91 -2.74 -12.06
CA MET A 104 24.70 -2.07 -10.79
C MET A 104 25.79 -2.51 -9.81
N THR A 105 26.42 -1.54 -9.15
CA THR A 105 27.39 -1.83 -8.09
C THR A 105 26.66 -2.29 -6.82
N GLU A 106 27.32 -3.10 -6.00
CA GLU A 106 26.77 -3.54 -4.72
C GLU A 106 26.39 -2.36 -3.80
N HIS A 107 27.17 -1.27 -3.85
CA HIS A 107 26.90 -0.05 -3.09
C HIS A 107 25.57 0.59 -3.50
N GLN A 108 25.34 0.77 -4.80
CA GLN A 108 24.09 1.33 -5.32
C GLN A 108 22.87 0.48 -4.98
N LEU A 109 23.01 -0.85 -4.97
CA LEU A 109 21.96 -1.74 -4.54
C LEU A 109 21.61 -1.50 -3.06
N ARG A 110 22.61 -1.47 -2.18
CA ARG A 110 22.41 -1.25 -0.74
C ARG A 110 21.74 0.10 -0.47
N GLU A 111 22.18 1.17 -1.11
CA GLU A 111 21.55 2.49 -1.00
C GLU A 111 20.09 2.48 -1.49
N SER A 112 19.83 1.85 -2.63
CA SER A 112 18.47 1.74 -3.18
C SER A 112 17.55 0.96 -2.23
N VAL A 113 18.03 -0.13 -1.63
CA VAL A 113 17.29 -0.93 -0.65
C VAL A 113 16.98 -0.11 0.60
N GLN A 114 17.97 0.61 1.15
CA GLN A 114 17.76 1.45 2.33
C GLN A 114 16.71 2.54 2.05
N VAL A 115 16.87 3.31 0.97
CA VAL A 115 15.95 4.41 0.62
C VAL A 115 14.50 3.92 0.44
N ASN A 116 14.32 2.74 -0.16
CA ASN A 116 12.99 2.16 -0.35
C ASN A 116 12.41 1.62 0.97
N SER A 117 13.23 0.98 1.80
CA SER A 117 12.82 0.47 3.12
C SER A 117 12.41 1.62 4.04
N ASP A 118 13.22 2.67 4.14
CA ASP A 118 12.92 3.89 4.89
C ASP A 118 11.61 4.54 4.45
N SER A 119 11.37 4.60 3.13
CA SER A 119 10.13 5.13 2.57
C SER A 119 8.90 4.33 2.98
N ILE A 120 9.00 3.00 3.04
CA ILE A 120 7.92 2.11 3.49
C ILE A 120 7.70 2.26 4.99
N VAL A 121 8.76 2.24 5.80
CA VAL A 121 8.70 2.44 7.26
C VAL A 121 8.07 3.80 7.57
N LYS A 122 8.51 4.88 6.91
CA LYS A 122 7.93 6.22 7.09
C LYS A 122 6.43 6.27 6.82
N ARG A 123 5.95 5.55 5.79
CA ARG A 123 4.51 5.44 5.51
C ARG A 123 3.79 4.65 6.59
N ALA A 124 4.33 3.52 7.04
CA ALA A 124 3.77 2.76 8.16
C ALA A 124 3.68 3.62 9.43
N THR A 125 4.74 4.37 9.74
CA THR A 125 4.78 5.28 10.89
C THR A 125 3.70 6.35 10.81
N SER A 126 3.46 6.92 9.62
CA SER A 126 2.38 7.90 9.43
C SER A 126 0.99 7.33 9.70
N LEU A 127 0.77 6.03 9.47
CA LEU A 127 -0.51 5.36 9.76
C LEU A 127 -0.68 5.04 11.26
N ALA A 128 0.43 4.82 11.96
CA ALA A 128 0.44 4.42 13.37
C ALA A 128 0.39 5.60 14.35
N GLN A 129 0.93 6.75 13.94
CA GLN A 129 1.05 7.94 14.79
C GLN A 129 -0.31 8.63 14.98
N SER A 130 -0.59 8.99 16.23
CA SER A 130 -1.72 9.86 16.53
C SER A 130 -1.32 11.32 16.35
N PRO A 131 -2.16 12.14 15.71
CA PRO A 131 -1.92 13.57 15.61
C PRO A 131 -1.88 14.23 17.00
N ALA A 132 -1.06 15.27 17.16
CA ALA A 132 -0.85 15.97 18.43
C ALA A 132 -2.00 16.94 18.82
N SER A 133 -2.98 17.13 17.95
CA SER A 133 -4.13 18.03 18.15
C SER A 133 -5.38 17.26 18.60
N ASN A 134 -6.50 17.96 18.79
CA ASN A 134 -7.81 17.36 19.13
C ASN A 134 -8.46 16.61 17.96
N LEU A 135 -7.65 15.93 17.13
CA LEU A 135 -8.07 15.12 16.00
C LEU A 135 -8.18 13.65 16.42
N PRO A 136 -9.02 12.86 15.73
CA PRO A 136 -9.07 11.42 15.90
C PRO A 136 -7.68 10.76 15.81
N ALA A 137 -7.46 9.74 16.64
CA ALA A 137 -6.18 9.03 16.69
C ALA A 137 -5.74 8.47 15.32
N ASN A 138 -6.70 8.05 14.49
CA ASN A 138 -6.53 7.46 13.17
C ASN A 138 -6.77 8.45 12.02
N GLN A 139 -6.66 9.77 12.24
CA GLN A 139 -6.96 10.80 11.24
C GLN A 139 -6.27 10.54 9.89
N THR A 140 -5.01 10.12 9.87
CA THR A 140 -4.30 9.81 8.62
C THR A 140 -4.97 8.70 7.82
N VAL A 141 -5.53 7.69 8.48
CA VAL A 141 -6.29 6.62 7.84
C VAL A 141 -7.61 7.17 7.27
N ILE A 142 -8.31 8.02 8.03
CA ILE A 142 -9.55 8.68 7.59
C ILE A 142 -9.30 9.52 6.33
N ASP A 143 -8.21 10.30 6.29
CA ASP A 143 -7.85 11.12 5.13
C ASP A 143 -7.55 10.25 3.89
N LEU A 144 -6.92 9.09 4.08
CA LEU A 144 -6.64 8.16 2.98
C LEU A 144 -7.92 7.45 2.50
N ILE A 145 -8.84 7.09 3.40
CA ILE A 145 -10.18 6.61 3.05
C ILE A 145 -10.90 7.66 2.21
N ALA A 146 -10.93 8.92 2.66
CA ALA A 146 -11.56 10.02 1.93
C ALA A 146 -10.98 10.18 0.51
N LYS A 147 -9.66 10.04 0.35
CA LYS A 147 -9.01 10.05 -0.98
C LYS A 147 -9.36 8.83 -1.82
N ALA A 148 -9.49 7.65 -1.22
CA ALA A 148 -9.81 6.40 -1.91
C ALA A 148 -11.26 6.37 -2.44
N VAL A 149 -12.19 7.00 -1.73
CA VAL A 149 -13.62 7.02 -2.08
C VAL A 149 -14.02 8.23 -2.92
N ASN A 150 -13.12 9.19 -3.11
CA ASN A 150 -13.41 10.44 -3.82
C ASN A 150 -13.78 10.15 -5.29
N PRO A 151 -14.99 10.52 -5.76
CA PRO A 151 -15.42 10.30 -7.13
C PRO A 151 -14.48 10.91 -8.19
N MET A 152 -13.84 12.04 -7.90
CA MET A 152 -12.89 12.68 -8.81
C MET A 152 -11.60 11.88 -8.97
N ASN A 153 -11.15 11.20 -7.92
CA ASN A 153 -9.99 10.32 -7.99
C ASN A 153 -10.36 8.99 -8.65
N LEU A 154 -11.53 8.45 -8.30
CA LEU A 154 -12.06 7.21 -8.88
C LEU A 154 -12.30 7.34 -10.39
N ALA A 155 -12.78 8.49 -10.86
CA ALA A 155 -13.00 8.76 -12.28
C ALA A 155 -11.70 8.85 -13.11
N GLN A 156 -10.54 9.05 -12.45
CA GLN A 156 -9.23 9.03 -13.09
C GLN A 156 -8.64 7.62 -13.20
N CYS A 157 -9.23 6.62 -12.54
CA CYS A 157 -8.80 5.23 -12.69
C CYS A 157 -9.09 4.72 -14.10
N ASP A 158 -8.25 3.83 -14.61
CA ASP A 158 -8.49 3.13 -15.87
C ASP A 158 -9.81 2.34 -15.85
N ALA A 159 -10.43 2.15 -17.01
CA ALA A 159 -11.70 1.44 -17.13
C ALA A 159 -11.64 -0.01 -16.61
N LEU A 160 -10.52 -0.72 -16.82
CA LEU A 160 -10.31 -2.09 -16.33
C LEU A 160 -10.14 -2.15 -14.81
N TRP A 161 -9.83 -1.02 -14.16
CA TRP A 161 -9.86 -0.92 -12.70
C TRP A 161 -11.29 -0.97 -12.17
N MET A 162 -12.30 -0.70 -12.99
CA MET A 162 -13.72 -0.74 -12.64
C MET A 162 -14.02 0.06 -11.36
N PRO A 163 -13.82 1.40 -11.35
CA PRO A 163 -13.97 2.22 -10.15
C PRO A 163 -15.39 2.32 -9.62
N TYR A 164 -16.37 1.99 -10.46
CA TYR A 164 -17.79 1.94 -10.13
C TYR A 164 -18.20 0.66 -9.38
N LEU A 165 -17.35 -0.39 -9.38
CA LEU A 165 -17.58 -1.63 -8.63
C LEU A 165 -16.98 -1.51 -7.24
#